data_AF-A0A1M5A1K4-F1
#
_entry.id   AF-A0A1M5A1K4-F1
#
_cell.length_a   1.000
_cell.length_b   1.000
_cell.length_c   1.000
_cell.angle_alpha   90.00
_cell.angle_beta   90.00
_cell.angle_gamma   90.00
#
_symmetry.space_group_name_H-M   'P 1'
#
loop_
_entity.id
_entity.type
_entity.pdbx_description
1 polymer ?
#
loop_
_entity_poly.entity_id
_entity_poly.type
_entity_poly.pdbx_seq_one_letter_code
_entity_poly.pdbx_strand_id
1 'polypeptide(L)'
;MKTNFKQISLCDIYDDVKSFFEDDKPKFIELFDSFIDFSEIIPSSFYDHYYFPIDHRDFSIESMFCVIFLQKILSIPNTHCLFVTHLIF
;
A
#
# COMPACT_ATOMS: atom_id res chain seq x y z
N MET A 1 32.72 -4.77 -24.57
CA MET A 1 31.26 -4.57 -24.67
C MET A 1 30.89 -3.52 -23.63
N LYS A 2 30.54 -2.29 -24.04
CA LYS A 2 30.21 -1.19 -23.11
C LYS A 2 28.75 -1.36 -22.73
N THR A 3 28.46 -1.88 -21.54
CA THR A 3 27.09 -1.96 -21.02
C THR A 3 26.62 -0.53 -20.71
N ASN A 4 25.75 -0.01 -21.57
CA ASN A 4 25.10 1.27 -21.32
C ASN A 4 24.04 1.02 -20.23
N PHE A 5 24.39 1.29 -18.98
CA PHE A 5 23.41 1.30 -17.91
C PHE A 5 22.49 2.50 -18.19
N LYS A 6 21.24 2.23 -18.58
CA LYS A 6 20.20 3.26 -18.67
C LYS A 6 20.08 3.85 -17.27
N GLN A 7 20.63 5.05 -17.07
CA GLN A 7 20.45 5.76 -15.81
C GLN A 7 18.95 6.03 -15.69
N ILE A 8 18.33 5.40 -14.70
CA ILE A 8 16.91 5.57 -14.43
C ILE A 8 16.81 6.83 -13.58
N SER A 9 16.08 7.84 -14.06
CA SER A 9 15.79 9.02 -13.26
C SER A 9 14.59 8.75 -12.35
N LEU A 10 14.50 9.49 -11.24
CA LEU A 10 13.30 9.46 -10.40
C LEU A 10 12.03 9.86 -11.17
N CYS A 11 12.17 10.70 -12.20
CA CYS A 11 11.08 11.08 -13.08
C CYS A 11 10.58 9.88 -13.90
N ASP A 12 11.49 9.06 -14.46
CA ASP A 12 11.10 7.87 -15.22
C ASP A 12 10.33 6.87 -14.34
N ILE A 13 10.80 6.67 -13.09
CA ILE A 13 10.12 5.79 -12.12
C ILE A 13 8.74 6.36 -11.76
N TYR A 14 8.65 7.67 -11.52
CA TYR A 14 7.40 8.33 -11.21
C TYR A 14 6.39 8.20 -12.34
N ASP A 15 6.82 8.39 -13.59
CA ASP A 15 5.95 8.29 -14.76
C ASP A 15 5.44 6.85 -14.97
N ASP A 16 6.30 5.84 -14.74
CA ASP A 16 5.91 4.42 -14.78
C ASP A 16 4.87 4.10 -13.68
N VAL A 17 5.12 4.51 -12.44
CA VAL A 17 4.18 4.32 -11.31
C VAL A 17 2.87 5.06 -11.55
N LYS A 18 2.94 6.27 -12.12
CA LYS A 18 1.77 7.06 -12.47
C LYS A 18 0.94 6.40 -13.57
N SER A 19 1.57 5.79 -14.58
CA SER A 19 0.83 5.00 -15.58
C SER A 19 0.13 3.81 -14.94
N PHE A 20 0.76 3.07 -14.02
CA PHE A 20 0.06 2.00 -13.30
C PHE A 20 -1.09 2.53 -12.46
N PHE A 21 -0.93 3.70 -11.83
CA PHE A 21 -2.00 4.31 -11.05
C PHE A 21 -3.24 4.69 -11.90
N GLU A 22 -3.03 5.24 -13.10
CA GLU A 22 -4.12 5.68 -13.99
C GLU A 22 -4.71 4.53 -14.83
N ASP A 23 -3.85 3.70 -15.42
CA ASP A 23 -4.21 2.72 -16.45
C ASP A 23 -4.38 1.29 -15.91
N ASP A 24 -3.67 0.92 -14.82
CA ASP A 24 -3.59 -0.46 -14.31
C ASP A 24 -3.56 -0.52 -12.77
N LYS A 25 -4.68 -0.09 -12.17
CA LYS A 25 -4.84 -0.03 -10.70
C LYS A 25 -4.49 -1.34 -9.97
N PRO A 26 -4.85 -2.55 -10.47
CA PRO A 26 -4.42 -3.80 -9.85
C PRO A 26 -2.90 -3.91 -9.74
N LYS A 27 -2.17 -3.56 -10.80
CA LYS A 27 -0.71 -3.60 -10.80
C LYS A 27 -0.06 -2.56 -9.90
N PHE A 28 -0.66 -1.37 -9.79
CA PHE A 28 -0.25 -0.37 -8.80
C PHE A 28 -0.38 -0.93 -7.37
N ILE A 29 -1.47 -1.63 -7.10
CA ILE A 29 -1.75 -2.24 -5.80
C ILE A 29 -0.74 -3.36 -5.48
N GLU A 30 -0.41 -4.24 -6.44
CA GLU A 30 0.63 -5.27 -6.26
C GLU A 30 2.03 -4.66 -5.97
N LEU A 31 2.37 -3.57 -6.67
CA LEU A 31 3.60 -2.82 -6.40
C LEU A 31 3.59 -2.18 -5.01
N PHE A 32 2.46 -1.60 -4.61
CA PHE A 32 2.32 -1.01 -3.28
C PHE A 32 2.56 -2.06 -2.19
N ASP A 33 1.97 -3.24 -2.31
CA ASP A 33 2.09 -4.34 -1.34
C ASP A 33 3.51 -4.94 -1.30
N SER A 34 4.20 -5.01 -2.45
CA SER A 34 5.56 -5.57 -2.53
C SER A 34 6.67 -4.65 -2.03
N PHE A 35 6.46 -3.33 -2.06
CA PHE A 35 7.49 -2.34 -1.70
C PHE A 35 7.26 -1.64 -0.37
N ILE A 36 6.07 -1.74 0.23
CA ILE A 36 5.74 -1.07 1.49
C ILE A 36 5.49 -2.11 2.57
N ASP A 37 6.44 -2.23 3.47
CA ASP A 37 6.27 -2.99 4.71
C ASP A 37 5.77 -2.06 5.83
N PHE A 38 4.48 -2.18 6.17
CA PHE A 38 3.89 -1.40 7.25
C PHE A 38 4.45 -1.75 8.64
N SER A 39 4.99 -2.95 8.82
CA SER A 39 5.55 -3.36 10.11
C SER A 39 6.82 -2.57 10.48
N GLU A 40 7.58 -2.10 9.48
CA GLU A 40 8.74 -1.24 9.67
C GLU A 40 8.36 0.22 9.98
N ILE A 41 7.15 0.64 9.58
CA ILE A 41 6.68 2.02 9.66
C ILE A 41 5.90 2.26 10.96
N ILE A 42 5.09 1.28 11.38
CA ILE A 42 4.19 1.41 12.53
C ILE A 42 4.99 1.25 13.84
N PRO A 43 4.98 2.26 14.74
CA PRO A 43 5.66 2.14 16.03
C PRO A 43 5.03 1.05 16.91
N SER A 44 5.84 0.38 17.73
CA SER A 44 5.37 -0.70 18.61
C SER A 44 4.26 -0.26 19.57
N SER A 45 4.25 1.00 20.02
CA SER A 45 3.19 1.53 20.88
C SER A 45 1.80 1.51 20.23
N PHE A 46 1.71 1.56 18.90
CA PHE A 46 0.45 1.44 18.18
C PHE A 46 -0.07 0.01 18.20
N TYR A 47 0.83 -0.97 18.07
CA TYR A 47 0.48 -2.39 18.24
C TYR A 47 -0.07 -2.64 19.64
N ASP A 48 0.65 -2.17 20.67
CA ASP A 48 0.24 -2.34 22.06
C ASP A 48 -1.16 -1.77 22.31
N HIS A 49 -1.46 -0.61 21.73
CA HIS A 49 -2.77 0.04 21.89
C HIS A 49 -3.87 -0.65 21.07
N TYR A 50 -3.56 -1.09 19.86
CA TYR A 50 -4.51 -1.70 18.94
C TYR A 50 -4.98 -3.08 19.44
N TYR A 51 -4.05 -3.84 20.03
CA TYR A 51 -4.27 -5.19 20.57
C TYR A 51 -4.54 -5.22 22.09
N PHE A 52 -4.62 -4.06 22.77
CA PHE A 52 -5.04 -3.96 24.16
C PHE A 52 -6.49 -4.48 24.33
N PRO A 53 -6.87 -5.13 25.46
CA PRO A 53 -7.79 -6.25 25.50
C PRO A 53 -9.26 -5.83 25.46
N ILE A 54 -9.69 -5.30 24.32
CA ILE A 54 -11.09 -4.98 24.05
C ILE A 54 -11.37 -5.47 22.63
N ASP A 55 -11.82 -6.72 22.55
CA ASP A 55 -12.37 -7.45 21.40
C ASP A 55 -11.43 -8.07 20.34
N HIS A 56 -11.88 -9.22 19.83
CA HIS A 56 -11.33 -9.86 18.64
C HIS A 56 -11.35 -8.87 17.46
N ARG A 57 -10.18 -8.66 16.86
CA ARG A 57 -10.03 -7.84 15.64
C ARG A 57 -10.16 -8.77 14.44
N ASP A 58 -11.06 -8.44 13.53
CA ASP A 58 -11.22 -9.18 12.27
C ASP A 58 -10.09 -8.89 11.27
N PHE A 59 -9.32 -7.82 11.50
CA PHE A 59 -8.26 -7.34 10.62
C PHE A 59 -6.99 -6.99 11.39
N SER A 60 -5.84 -7.11 10.73
CA SER A 60 -4.57 -6.64 11.30
C SER A 60 -4.45 -5.12 11.25
N ILE A 61 -3.58 -4.55 12.09
CA ILE A 61 -3.31 -3.12 12.07
C ILE A 61 -2.68 -2.71 10.73
N GLU A 62 -1.80 -3.53 10.16
CA GLU A 62 -1.15 -3.31 8.87
C GLU A 62 -2.18 -3.21 7.75
N SER A 63 -3.16 -4.12 7.71
CA SER A 63 -4.23 -4.09 6.71
C SER A 63 -5.08 -2.82 6.84
N MET A 64 -5.37 -2.37 8.06
CA MET A 64 -6.07 -1.09 8.26
C MET A 64 -5.27 0.10 7.71
N PHE A 65 -3.97 0.16 7.99
CA PHE A 65 -3.11 1.22 7.47
C PHE A 65 -3.01 1.16 5.95
N CYS A 66 -2.79 -0.03 5.36
CA CYS A 66 -2.76 -0.23 3.92
C CYS A 66 -4.01 0.33 3.22
N VAL A 67 -5.20 -0.02 3.72
CA VAL A 67 -6.47 0.48 3.17
C VAL A 67 -6.58 2.00 3.28
N ILE A 68 -6.18 2.59 4.41
CA ILE A 68 -6.22 4.05 4.61
C ILE A 68 -5.26 4.77 3.65
N PHE A 69 -4.05 4.24 3.46
CA PHE A 69 -3.07 4.82 2.53
C PHE A 69 -3.54 4.70 1.08
N LEU A 70 -3.98 3.52 0.65
CA LEU A 70 -4.55 3.30 -0.68
C LEU A 70 -5.77 4.20 -0.93
N GLN A 71 -6.64 4.37 0.08
CA GLN A 71 -7.78 5.30 -0.03
C GLN A 71 -7.32 6.72 -0.33
N LYS A 72 -6.30 7.22 0.39
CA LYS A 72 -5.79 8.58 0.22
C LYS A 72 -5.10 8.77 -1.12
N ILE A 73 -4.31 7.79 -1.56
CA ILE A 73 -3.59 7.84 -2.83
C ILE A 73 -4.57 7.78 -4.00
N LEU A 74 -5.55 6.87 -3.96
CA LEU A 74 -6.56 6.69 -5.01
C LEU A 74 -7.70 7.72 -4.96
N SER A 75 -7.69 8.63 -3.97
CA SER A 75 -8.76 9.60 -3.74
C SER A 75 -10.16 8.97 -3.70
N ILE A 76 -10.28 7.77 -3.14
CA ILE A 76 -11.55 7.04 -3.09
C ILE A 76 -12.40 7.57 -1.92
N PRO A 77 -13.65 8.02 -2.18
CA PRO A 77 -14.46 8.67 -1.16
C PRO A 77 -15.01 7.69 -0.09
N ASN A 78 -15.11 6.39 -0.40
CA ASN A 78 -15.69 5.41 0.50
C ASN A 78 -14.81 4.15 0.63
N THR A 79 -14.40 3.84 1.86
CA THR A 79 -13.51 2.73 2.23
C THR A 79 -14.15 1.36 2.02
N HIS A 80 -15.48 1.26 1.98
CA HIS A 80 -16.19 -0.01 1.82
C HIS A 80 -15.78 -0.80 0.56
N CYS A 81 -15.42 -0.13 -0.55
CA CYS A 81 -14.98 -0.81 -1.77
C CYS A 81 -13.58 -1.44 -1.65
N LEU A 82 -12.70 -0.90 -0.81
CA LEU A 82 -11.31 -1.37 -0.67
C LEU A 82 -11.20 -2.58 0.25
N PHE A 83 -12.11 -2.69 1.24
CA PHE A 83 -12.16 -3.84 2.14
C PHE A 83 -12.54 -5.15 1.41
N VAL A 84 -13.25 -5.10 0.28
CA VAL A 84 -13.72 -6.32 -0.42
C VAL A 84 -12.67 -6.89 -1.36
N THR A 85 -11.81 -6.06 -1.95
CA THR A 85 -10.85 -6.49 -2.98
C THR A 85 -9.50 -6.96 -2.43
N HIS A 86 -9.12 -6.54 -1.22
CA HIS A 86 -7.76 -6.76 -0.70
C HIS A 86 -7.67 -7.67 0.55
N LEU A 87 -8.80 -8.12 1.08
CA LEU A 87 -8.89 -8.92 2.31
C LEU A 87 -9.49 -10.32 2.08
N ILE A 88 -9.69 -10.72 0.81
CA ILE A 88 -10.11 -12.07 0.42
C ILE A 88 -8.94 -12.88 -0.19
N PHE A 89 -7.77 -12.26 -0.39
CA PHE A 89 -6.55 -12.92 -0.86
C PHE A 89 -5.43 -12.75 0.15
#